data_AF-A0A1Q7GC80-F1
#
_entry.id   AF-A0A1Q7GC80-F1
#
_cell.length_a   1.000
_cell.length_b   1.000
_cell.length_c   1.000
_cell.angle_alpha   90.00
_cell.angle_beta   90.00
_cell.angle_gamma   90.00
#
_symmetry.space_group_name_H-M   'P 1'
#
loop_
_entity.id
_entity.type
_entity.pdbx_description
1 polymer ?
#
loop_
_entity_poly.entity_id
_entity_poly.type
_entity_poly.pdbx_seq_one_letter_code
_entity_poly.pdbx_strand_id
1 'polypeptide(L)'
;MGKTTEQNNIRNPQAGITLIETMLAALILVIGSIGMLSLIVDAIATNNRNKMDSTQTMLAESILEQIHSTFNGTGTSVLTDCAGTTWSVQTTIPNSGESGAQLSGANIDYSQTNPPSGYYMNYVISAPCTSTGAVQGVYDVRWHLDKVGYDVDPTKTKSYLITVSAKLRGHRGGDKFFSLPVTLRFMAGS
;
A
#
# COMPACT_ATOMS: atom_id res chain seq x y z
N MET A 1 68.18 -5.12 61.36
CA MET A 1 67.84 -3.96 60.49
C MET A 1 67.51 -4.50 59.11
N GLY A 2 66.23 -4.52 58.74
CA GLY A 2 65.75 -5.01 57.43
C GLY A 2 64.27 -4.73 57.32
N LYS A 3 63.90 -3.77 56.47
CA LYS A 3 62.56 -3.17 56.34
C LYS A 3 61.54 -4.20 55.85
N THR A 4 60.42 -4.34 56.56
CA THR A 4 59.20 -4.97 56.05
C THR A 4 58.45 -3.95 55.19
N THR A 5 58.32 -4.26 53.90
CA THR A 5 57.57 -3.46 52.92
C THR A 5 56.08 -3.67 53.15
N GLU A 6 55.38 -2.61 53.55
CA GLU A 6 53.93 -2.61 53.75
C GLU A 6 53.24 -2.68 52.39
N GLN A 7 52.51 -3.76 52.12
CA GLN A 7 51.66 -3.88 50.93
C GLN A 7 50.39 -3.04 51.14
N ASN A 8 50.33 -1.89 50.47
CA ASN A 8 49.12 -1.08 50.39
C ASN A 8 48.08 -1.79 49.50
N ASN A 9 47.19 -2.53 50.15
CA ASN A 9 46.04 -3.17 49.53
C ASN A 9 44.98 -2.08 49.28
N ILE A 10 44.92 -1.54 48.06
CA ILE A 10 43.89 -0.56 47.66
C ILE A 10 42.54 -1.29 47.65
N ARG A 11 41.79 -1.16 48.73
CA ARG A 11 40.40 -1.64 48.80
C ARG A 11 39.55 -0.73 47.91
N ASN A 12 39.09 -1.27 46.79
CA ASN A 12 38.01 -0.64 46.03
C ASN A 12 36.78 -0.51 46.95
N PRO A 13 36.25 0.70 47.19
CA PRO A 13 35.03 0.84 47.97
C PRO A 13 33.89 0.17 47.19
N GLN A 14 33.33 -0.88 47.76
CA GLN A 14 32.05 -1.41 47.31
C GLN A 14 30.99 -0.35 47.63
N ALA A 15 30.72 0.53 46.68
CA ALA A 15 29.59 1.44 46.75
C ALA A 15 28.33 0.59 46.58
N GLY A 16 27.69 0.24 47.71
CA GLY A 16 26.38 -0.40 47.69
C GLY A 16 25.35 0.52 47.05
N ILE A 17 24.41 -0.06 46.30
CA ILE A 17 23.34 0.68 45.64
C ILE A 17 22.46 1.32 46.72
N THR A 18 22.31 2.64 46.68
CA THR A 18 21.51 3.35 47.68
C THR A 18 20.01 3.21 47.36
N LEU A 19 19.15 3.22 48.38
CA LEU A 19 17.70 3.10 48.21
C LEU A 19 17.12 4.23 47.35
N ILE A 20 17.72 5.41 47.41
CA ILE A 20 17.30 6.55 46.58
C ILE A 20 17.71 6.39 45.11
N GLU A 21 18.85 5.74 44.86
CA GLU A 21 19.34 5.44 43.51
C GLU A 21 18.49 4.38 42.81
N THR A 22 18.00 3.37 43.54
CA THR A 22 17.03 2.41 42.99
C THR A 22 15.67 3.07 42.72
N MET A 23 15.24 4.02 43.54
CA MET A 23 14.00 4.78 43.29
C MET A 23 14.11 5.68 42.05
N LEU A 24 15.23 6.38 41.89
CA LEU A 24 15.51 7.19 40.69
C LEU A 24 15.64 6.31 39.44
N ALA A 25 16.32 5.16 39.54
CA ALA A 25 16.44 4.21 38.44
C ALA A 25 15.06 3.64 38.03
N ALA A 26 14.21 3.30 39.00
CA ALA A 26 12.85 2.84 38.73
C ALA A 26 11.99 3.92 38.08
N LEU A 27 12.11 5.19 38.50
CA LEU A 27 11.41 6.32 37.88
C LEU A 27 11.79 6.50 36.40
N ILE A 28 13.09 6.50 36.10
CA ILE A 28 13.60 6.61 34.72
C ILE A 28 13.12 5.42 33.89
N LEU A 29 13.13 4.21 34.46
CA LEU A 29 12.64 3.01 33.79
C LEU A 29 11.16 3.13 33.44
N VAL A 30 10.31 3.59 34.37
CA VAL A 30 8.87 3.77 34.11
C VAL A 30 8.62 4.79 33.00
N ILE A 31 9.29 5.94 33.04
CA ILE A 31 9.16 6.97 31.99
C ILE A 31 9.62 6.42 30.64
N GLY A 32 10.75 5.71 30.61
CA GLY A 32 11.26 5.06 29.41
C GLY A 32 10.32 4.00 28.84
N SER A 33 9.71 3.17 29.71
CA SER A 33 8.76 2.14 29.31
C SER A 33 7.49 2.72 28.68
N ILE A 34 6.95 3.82 29.23
CA ILE A 34 5.77 4.49 28.66
C ILE A 34 6.10 5.06 27.27
N GLY A 35 7.26 5.68 27.10
CA GLY A 35 7.71 6.20 25.80
C GLY A 35 7.92 5.12 24.75
N MET A 36 8.44 3.95 25.14
CA MET A 36 8.59 2.82 24.21
C MET A 36 7.24 2.26 23.75
N LEU A 37 6.25 2.16 24.64
CA LEU A 37 4.91 1.66 24.26
C LEU A 37 4.23 2.53 23.21
N SER A 38 4.34 3.86 23.29
CA SER A 38 3.78 4.74 22.25
C SER A 38 4.44 4.52 20.89
N LEU A 39 5.76 4.34 20.87
CA LEU A 39 6.49 4.08 19.63
C LEU A 39 6.11 2.73 19.01
N ILE A 40 5.91 1.69 19.84
CA ILE A 40 5.48 0.37 19.37
C ILE A 40 4.11 0.46 18.70
N VAL A 41 3.15 1.17 19.31
CA VAL A 41 1.81 1.32 18.73
C VAL A 41 1.86 2.08 17.40
N ASP A 42 2.61 3.17 17.33
CA ASP A 42 2.76 3.94 16.09
C ASP A 42 3.51 3.15 15.01
N ALA A 43 4.50 2.33 15.38
CA ALA A 43 5.19 1.44 14.47
C ALA A 43 4.25 0.36 13.90
N ILE A 44 3.38 -0.25 14.73
CA ILE A 44 2.39 -1.22 14.28
C ILE A 44 1.39 -0.56 13.30
N ALA A 45 0.89 0.63 13.64
CA ALA A 45 -0.02 1.38 12.79
C ALA A 45 0.64 1.73 11.44
N THR A 46 1.88 2.20 11.46
CA THR A 46 2.65 2.52 10.26
C THR A 46 2.93 1.28 9.43
N ASN A 47 3.31 0.16 10.05
CA ASN A 47 3.54 -1.10 9.34
C ASN A 47 2.28 -1.64 8.67
N ASN A 48 1.14 -1.58 9.36
CA ASN A 48 -0.14 -1.97 8.77
C ASN A 48 -0.50 -1.09 7.58
N ARG A 49 -0.35 0.23 7.71
CA ARG A 49 -0.56 1.16 6.60
C ARG A 49 0.36 0.87 5.42
N ASN A 50 1.65 0.67 5.67
CA ASN A 50 2.62 0.33 4.63
C ASN A 50 2.28 -0.99 3.93
N LYS A 51 1.82 -2.00 4.67
CA LYS A 51 1.34 -3.26 4.07
C LYS A 51 0.17 -3.00 3.12
N MET A 52 -0.79 -2.16 3.51
CA MET A 52 -1.94 -1.82 2.67
C MET A 52 -1.52 -1.03 1.44
N ASP A 53 -0.66 -0.03 1.59
CA ASP A 53 -0.14 0.80 0.49
C ASP A 53 0.62 -0.09 -0.53
N SER A 54 1.54 -0.94 -0.07
CA SER A 54 2.25 -1.88 -0.94
C SER A 54 1.32 -2.85 -1.68
N THR A 55 0.27 -3.33 -1.00
CA THR A 55 -0.70 -4.24 -1.63
C THR A 55 -1.52 -3.51 -2.71
N GLN A 56 -1.92 -2.27 -2.45
CA GLN A 56 -2.63 -1.45 -3.43
C GLN A 56 -1.76 -1.14 -4.66
N THR A 57 -0.49 -0.79 -4.45
CA THR A 57 0.47 -0.57 -5.55
C THR A 57 0.65 -1.83 -6.38
N MET A 58 0.93 -2.97 -5.75
CA MET A 58 1.09 -4.25 -6.45
C MET A 58 -0.14 -4.62 -7.28
N LEU A 59 -1.35 -4.40 -6.75
CA LEU A 59 -2.58 -4.62 -7.50
C LEU A 59 -2.72 -3.66 -8.67
N ALA A 60 -2.51 -2.36 -8.45
CA ALA A 60 -2.60 -1.37 -9.51
C ALA A 60 -1.58 -1.66 -10.64
N GLU A 61 -0.35 -2.06 -10.30
CA GLU A 61 0.68 -2.48 -11.25
C GLU A 61 0.27 -3.72 -12.03
N SER A 62 -0.20 -4.78 -11.36
CA SER A 62 -0.64 -6.00 -12.03
C SER A 62 -1.79 -5.76 -13.01
N ILE A 63 -2.78 -4.94 -12.63
CA ILE A 63 -3.87 -4.56 -13.54
C ILE A 63 -3.36 -3.72 -14.70
N LEU A 64 -2.45 -2.78 -14.43
CA LEU A 64 -1.85 -1.95 -15.46
C LEU A 64 -1.08 -2.78 -16.48
N GLU A 65 -0.27 -3.75 -16.04
CA GLU A 65 0.42 -4.69 -16.93
C GLU A 65 -0.57 -5.52 -17.76
N GLN A 66 -1.65 -6.00 -17.13
CA GLN A 66 -2.69 -6.73 -17.85
C GLN A 66 -3.40 -5.88 -18.90
N ILE A 67 -3.73 -4.62 -18.56
CA ILE A 67 -4.32 -3.67 -19.50
C ILE A 67 -3.33 -3.41 -20.64
N HIS A 68 -2.07 -3.10 -20.33
CA HIS A 68 -1.04 -2.80 -21.31
C HIS A 68 -0.81 -3.95 -22.29
N SER A 69 -0.82 -5.21 -21.83
CA SER A 69 -0.67 -6.39 -22.70
C SER A 69 -1.84 -6.61 -23.66
N THR A 70 -3.04 -6.12 -23.33
CA THR A 70 -4.26 -6.34 -24.14
C THR A 70 -4.71 -5.12 -24.92
N PHE A 71 -4.11 -3.96 -24.66
CA PHE A 71 -4.43 -2.67 -25.28
C PHE A 71 -4.24 -2.67 -26.81
N ASN A 72 -3.39 -3.55 -27.34
CA ASN A 72 -3.15 -3.72 -28.79
C ASN A 72 -3.76 -5.02 -29.38
N GLY A 73 -4.72 -5.63 -28.66
CA GLY A 73 -5.32 -6.92 -29.01
C GLY A 73 -6.85 -6.88 -29.11
N THR A 74 -7.52 -7.78 -28.39
CA THR A 74 -8.98 -8.03 -28.45
C THR A 74 -9.85 -6.97 -27.77
N GLY A 75 -9.27 -5.97 -27.09
CA GLY A 75 -10.01 -4.92 -26.38
C GLY A 75 -10.65 -5.34 -25.05
N THR A 76 -10.37 -6.57 -24.58
CA THR A 76 -10.83 -7.12 -23.31
C THR A 76 -9.85 -8.18 -22.80
N SER A 77 -9.58 -8.17 -21.50
CA SER A 77 -8.86 -9.21 -20.76
C SER A 77 -9.72 -9.82 -19.66
N VAL A 78 -9.26 -10.91 -19.06
CA VAL A 78 -9.83 -11.49 -17.84
C VAL A 78 -8.78 -11.59 -16.75
N LEU A 79 -9.21 -11.43 -15.50
CA LEU A 79 -8.37 -11.66 -14.32
C LEU A 79 -9.18 -12.39 -13.26
N THR A 80 -8.61 -13.42 -12.66
CA THR A 80 -9.26 -14.16 -11.57
C THR A 80 -8.63 -13.78 -10.25
N ASP A 81 -9.44 -13.40 -9.27
CA ASP A 81 -8.99 -13.06 -7.93
C ASP A 81 -8.79 -14.29 -7.03
N CYS A 82 -8.31 -14.07 -5.80
CA CYS A 82 -8.09 -15.18 -4.86
C CYS A 82 -9.38 -15.88 -4.42
N ALA A 83 -10.53 -15.23 -4.53
CA ALA A 83 -11.83 -15.84 -4.24
C ALA A 83 -12.33 -16.75 -5.39
N GLY A 84 -11.64 -16.76 -6.53
CA GLY A 84 -12.05 -17.49 -7.74
C GLY A 84 -13.02 -16.70 -8.62
N THR A 85 -13.21 -15.41 -8.36
CA THR A 85 -14.07 -14.55 -9.18
C THR A 85 -13.29 -14.08 -10.41
N THR A 86 -13.82 -14.34 -11.59
CA THR A 86 -13.25 -13.81 -12.85
C THR A 86 -13.85 -12.45 -13.18
N TRP A 87 -12.99 -11.46 -13.31
CA TRP A 87 -13.30 -10.08 -13.65
C TRP A 87 -12.94 -9.84 -15.12
N SER A 88 -13.88 -9.26 -15.87
CA SER A 88 -13.61 -8.76 -17.22
C SER A 88 -12.96 -7.38 -17.12
N VAL A 89 -11.81 -7.23 -17.77
CA VAL A 89 -11.03 -5.99 -17.82
C VAL A 89 -11.16 -5.39 -19.22
N GLN A 90 -11.97 -4.36 -19.38
CA GLN A 90 -12.16 -3.67 -20.66
C GLN A 90 -11.00 -2.72 -20.94
N THR A 91 -10.45 -2.80 -22.16
CA THR A 91 -9.31 -1.99 -22.61
C THR A 91 -9.60 -1.20 -23.88
N THR A 92 -10.85 -1.22 -24.33
CA THR A 92 -11.27 -0.51 -25.54
C THR A 92 -11.48 0.98 -25.24
N ILE A 93 -11.05 1.86 -26.15
CA ILE A 93 -11.41 3.29 -26.12
C ILE A 93 -12.30 3.60 -27.32
N PRO A 94 -13.58 3.98 -27.11
CA PRO A 94 -14.46 4.38 -28.19
C PRO A 94 -13.93 5.62 -28.92
N ASN A 95 -14.56 5.99 -30.04
CA ASN A 95 -14.22 7.21 -30.77
C ASN A 95 -14.46 8.51 -29.97
N SER A 96 -15.04 8.42 -28.76
CA SER A 96 -15.30 9.51 -27.82
C SER A 96 -14.07 10.20 -27.24
N GLY A 97 -12.87 9.60 -27.31
CA GLY A 97 -11.65 10.19 -26.74
C GLY A 97 -11.19 9.52 -25.44
N GLU A 98 -12.12 9.03 -24.64
CA GLU A 98 -11.89 8.46 -23.31
C GLU A 98 -12.83 7.29 -23.03
N SER A 99 -12.47 6.45 -22.04
CA SER A 99 -13.33 5.37 -21.52
C SER A 99 -12.98 4.99 -20.09
N GLY A 100 -13.98 4.53 -19.34
CA GLY A 100 -13.80 3.86 -18.06
C GLY A 100 -14.27 4.64 -16.85
N ALA A 101 -13.69 4.34 -15.69
CA ALA A 101 -14.11 4.94 -14.42
C ALA A 101 -13.92 6.45 -14.43
N GLN A 102 -14.81 7.18 -13.77
CA GLN A 102 -14.77 8.64 -13.81
C GLN A 102 -13.50 9.18 -13.13
N LEU A 103 -12.95 10.26 -13.68
CA LEU A 103 -11.84 11.00 -13.06
C LEU A 103 -12.36 12.20 -12.27
N SER A 104 -11.74 12.46 -11.12
CA SER A 104 -11.83 13.71 -10.36
C SER A 104 -10.46 14.40 -10.43
N GLY A 105 -10.29 15.28 -11.40
CA GLY A 105 -8.98 15.83 -11.75
C GLY A 105 -8.11 14.77 -12.40
N ALA A 106 -6.94 14.48 -11.82
CA ALA A 106 -6.01 13.48 -12.34
C ALA A 106 -6.16 12.08 -11.73
N ASN A 107 -7.10 11.89 -10.81
CA ASN A 107 -7.28 10.65 -10.04
C ASN A 107 -8.65 10.04 -10.32
N ILE A 108 -8.77 8.73 -10.09
CA ILE A 108 -10.05 8.03 -10.13
C ILE A 108 -11.00 8.57 -9.06
N ASP A 109 -12.24 8.84 -9.46
CA ASP A 109 -13.32 9.22 -8.56
C ASP A 109 -13.97 7.99 -7.92
N TYR A 110 -13.63 7.75 -6.66
CA TYR A 110 -14.23 6.70 -5.84
C TYR A 110 -15.59 7.08 -5.23
N SER A 111 -16.07 8.31 -5.41
CA SER A 111 -17.43 8.72 -5.02
C SER A 111 -18.47 8.22 -6.01
N GLN A 112 -18.07 7.87 -7.24
CA GLN A 112 -18.92 7.26 -8.24
C GLN A 112 -19.49 5.93 -7.71
N THR A 113 -20.82 5.87 -7.54
CA THR A 113 -21.54 4.72 -6.98
C THR A 113 -21.72 3.58 -7.98
N ASN A 114 -21.79 3.88 -9.27
CA ASN A 114 -21.99 2.90 -10.35
C ASN A 114 -20.91 3.10 -11.42
N PRO A 115 -19.65 2.69 -11.16
CA PRO A 115 -18.60 2.71 -12.17
C PRO A 115 -18.97 1.86 -13.39
N PRO A 116 -18.54 2.24 -14.61
CA PRO A 116 -18.88 1.50 -15.82
C PRO A 116 -18.44 0.04 -15.74
N SER A 117 -19.33 -0.87 -16.17
CA SER A 117 -19.05 -2.32 -16.13
C SER A 117 -17.76 -2.65 -16.88
N GLY A 118 -16.93 -3.48 -16.25
CA GLY A 118 -15.64 -3.88 -16.82
C GLY A 118 -14.58 -2.78 -16.80
N TYR A 119 -14.77 -1.68 -16.07
CA TYR A 119 -13.72 -0.68 -15.73
C TYR A 119 -13.47 -0.56 -14.23
N TYR A 120 -14.00 -1.51 -13.47
CA TYR A 120 -13.75 -1.67 -12.05
C TYR A 120 -13.78 -3.15 -11.67
N MET A 121 -13.16 -3.48 -10.55
CA MET A 121 -13.23 -4.79 -9.92
C MET A 121 -13.15 -4.65 -8.40
N ASN A 122 -13.82 -5.55 -7.69
CA ASN A 122 -13.64 -5.72 -6.26
C ASN A 122 -12.70 -6.90 -6.04
N TYR A 123 -11.39 -6.65 -6.12
CA TYR A 123 -10.38 -7.70 -6.08
C TYR A 123 -10.19 -8.22 -4.64
N VAL A 124 -10.48 -9.50 -4.43
CA VAL A 124 -10.31 -10.15 -3.13
C VAL A 124 -8.90 -10.72 -3.00
N ILE A 125 -8.20 -10.36 -1.92
CA ILE A 125 -6.95 -10.99 -1.52
C ILE A 125 -7.20 -11.85 -0.29
N SER A 126 -6.73 -13.09 -0.33
CA SER A 126 -6.74 -14.03 0.78
C SER A 126 -5.34 -14.62 1.01
N ALA A 127 -5.09 -15.11 2.22
CA ALA A 127 -3.87 -15.85 2.55
C ALA A 127 -4.25 -17.24 3.10
N PRO A 128 -3.90 -18.35 2.42
CA PRO A 128 -3.35 -18.41 1.04
C PRO A 128 -4.33 -17.87 -0.01
N CYS A 129 -3.85 -17.60 -1.23
CA CYS A 129 -4.67 -17.11 -2.34
C CYS A 129 -5.54 -18.24 -2.92
N THR A 130 -6.61 -18.57 -2.20
CA THR A 130 -7.61 -19.60 -2.51
C THR A 130 -8.96 -19.13 -2.00
N SER A 131 -10.05 -19.68 -2.56
CA SER A 131 -11.42 -19.35 -2.13
C SER A 131 -11.73 -19.73 -0.68
N THR A 132 -10.88 -20.57 -0.07
CA THR A 132 -10.95 -21.01 1.34
C THR A 132 -9.97 -20.29 2.26
N GLY A 133 -9.09 -19.44 1.72
CA GLY A 133 -8.08 -18.72 2.49
C GLY A 133 -8.69 -17.60 3.34
N ALA A 134 -7.95 -17.15 4.36
CA ALA A 134 -8.41 -16.05 5.21
C ALA A 134 -8.34 -14.73 4.44
N VAL A 135 -9.49 -14.06 4.26
CA VAL A 135 -9.58 -12.78 3.55
C VAL A 135 -8.71 -11.74 4.23
N GLN A 136 -7.74 -11.21 3.50
CA GLN A 136 -6.85 -10.14 3.95
C GLN A 136 -7.42 -8.76 3.64
N GLY A 137 -8.23 -8.65 2.58
CA GLY A 137 -8.89 -7.41 2.19
C GLY A 137 -9.60 -7.52 0.85
N VAL A 138 -10.50 -6.57 0.60
CA VAL A 138 -11.18 -6.40 -0.68
C VAL A 138 -10.83 -5.02 -1.22
N TYR A 139 -10.27 -4.96 -2.41
CA TYR A 139 -9.79 -3.71 -3.01
C TYR A 139 -10.70 -3.30 -4.17
N ASP A 140 -11.21 -2.07 -4.13
CA ASP A 140 -11.88 -1.43 -5.26
C ASP A 140 -10.80 -0.90 -6.21
N VAL A 141 -10.58 -1.63 -7.30
CA VAL A 141 -9.64 -1.26 -8.35
C VAL A 141 -10.42 -0.75 -9.54
N ARG A 142 -10.08 0.43 -10.04
CA ARG A 142 -10.74 1.05 -11.19
C ARG A 142 -9.71 1.60 -12.14
N TRP A 143 -10.08 1.73 -13.41
CA TRP A 143 -9.20 2.32 -14.41
C TRP A 143 -9.95 3.16 -15.41
N HIS A 144 -9.19 4.09 -15.99
CA HIS A 144 -9.61 5.05 -16.98
C HIS A 144 -8.59 5.10 -18.10
N LEU A 145 -9.06 5.30 -19.33
CA LEU A 145 -8.27 5.26 -20.55
C LEU A 145 -8.52 6.54 -21.35
N ASP A 146 -7.46 7.28 -21.65
CA ASP A 146 -7.51 8.53 -22.40
C ASP A 146 -6.71 8.44 -23.70
N LYS A 147 -7.20 9.08 -24.76
CA LYS A 147 -6.44 9.38 -25.98
C LYS A 147 -5.69 10.70 -25.80
N VAL A 148 -4.36 10.68 -25.85
CA VAL A 148 -3.52 11.89 -25.65
C VAL A 148 -2.81 12.30 -26.93
N GLY A 149 -2.26 11.34 -27.68
CA GLY A 149 -1.60 11.54 -28.97
C GLY A 149 -2.31 10.74 -30.05
N TYR A 150 -3.60 11.00 -30.25
CA TYR A 150 -4.43 10.27 -31.21
C TYR A 150 -4.63 11.11 -32.48
N ASP A 151 -4.14 10.59 -33.61
CA ASP A 151 -4.38 11.13 -34.95
C ASP A 151 -5.34 10.20 -35.71
N VAL A 152 -6.15 10.77 -36.61
CA VAL A 152 -7.03 10.00 -37.51
C VAL A 152 -6.23 9.32 -38.62
N ASP A 153 -4.98 9.76 -38.86
CA ASP A 153 -4.06 9.16 -39.81
C ASP A 153 -3.55 7.79 -39.30
N PRO A 154 -3.86 6.68 -40.01
CA PRO A 154 -3.43 5.34 -39.62
C PRO A 154 -1.91 5.11 -39.70
N THR A 155 -1.14 6.06 -40.24
CA THR A 155 0.33 5.98 -40.33
C THR A 155 1.07 6.57 -39.11
N LYS A 156 0.34 7.18 -38.17
CA LYS A 156 0.89 7.78 -36.95
C LYS A 156 0.68 6.86 -35.75
N THR A 157 1.71 6.77 -34.89
CA THR A 157 1.63 6.06 -33.61
C THR A 157 0.56 6.69 -32.74
N LYS A 158 -0.31 5.86 -32.16
CA LYS A 158 -1.37 6.35 -31.27
C LYS A 158 -0.89 6.25 -29.83
N SER A 159 -0.95 7.36 -29.11
CA SER A 159 -0.57 7.41 -27.70
C SER A 159 -1.78 7.55 -26.79
N TYR A 160 -1.79 6.73 -25.75
CA TYR A 160 -2.87 6.63 -24.79
C TYR A 160 -2.33 6.78 -23.38
N LEU A 161 -3.13 7.35 -22.49
CA LEU A 161 -2.83 7.41 -21.08
C LEU A 161 -3.78 6.46 -20.35
N ILE A 162 -3.20 5.56 -19.58
CA ILE A 162 -3.89 4.59 -18.75
C ILE A 162 -3.74 5.06 -17.30
N THR A 163 -4.86 5.30 -16.63
CA THR A 163 -4.90 5.65 -15.21
C THR A 163 -5.54 4.49 -14.46
N VAL A 164 -4.80 3.83 -13.58
CA VAL A 164 -5.30 2.73 -12.74
C VAL A 164 -5.20 3.16 -11.28
N SER A 165 -6.24 2.91 -10.49
CA SER A 165 -6.21 3.18 -9.06
C SER A 165 -6.74 1.99 -8.28
N ALA A 166 -6.14 1.73 -7.13
CA ALA A 166 -6.62 0.74 -6.15
C ALA A 166 -6.92 1.42 -4.82
N LYS A 167 -7.99 0.99 -4.15
CA LYS A 167 -8.40 1.47 -2.83
C LYS A 167 -8.93 0.32 -1.99
N LEU A 168 -8.49 0.20 -0.74
CA LEU A 168 -9.07 -0.77 0.17
C LEU A 168 -10.53 -0.42 0.52
N ARG A 169 -11.45 -1.38 0.35
CA ARG A 169 -12.88 -1.20 0.62
C ARG A 169 -13.16 -1.27 2.12
N GLY A 170 -14.17 -0.49 2.57
CA GLY A 170 -14.65 -0.52 3.95
C GLY A 170 -13.82 0.27 4.97
N HIS A 171 -12.69 0.86 4.58
CA HIS A 171 -11.91 1.73 5.45
C HIS A 171 -12.46 3.16 5.43
N ARG A 172 -12.89 3.66 6.59
CA ARG A 172 -13.41 5.02 6.78
C ARG A 172 -12.26 5.98 7.10
N GLY A 173 -12.33 7.20 6.59
CA GLY A 173 -11.31 8.22 6.86
C GLY A 173 -11.34 8.64 8.34
N GLY A 174 -10.16 8.80 8.95
CA GLY A 174 -10.00 9.21 10.36
C GLY A 174 -9.26 8.21 11.24
N ASP A 175 -9.15 6.95 10.81
CA ASP A 175 -8.39 5.93 11.53
C ASP A 175 -6.90 6.02 11.19
N LYS A 176 -6.00 5.80 12.18
CA LYS A 176 -4.55 5.70 11.95
C LYS A 176 -4.15 4.60 10.94
N PHE A 177 -5.10 3.74 10.59
CA PHE A 177 -4.99 2.65 9.63
C PHE A 177 -5.64 2.97 8.28
N PHE A 178 -6.07 4.21 8.05
CA PHE A 178 -6.56 4.63 6.74
C PHE A 178 -5.40 4.79 5.76
N SER A 179 -5.51 4.14 4.61
CA SER A 179 -4.62 4.29 3.46
C SER A 179 -5.36 5.06 2.38
N LEU A 180 -4.68 6.05 1.79
CA LEU A 180 -5.19 6.79 0.63
C LEU A 180 -5.18 5.85 -0.59
N PRO A 181 -6.12 6.01 -1.53
CA PRO A 181 -6.05 5.27 -2.79
C PRO A 181 -4.71 5.49 -3.49
N VAL A 182 -4.12 4.42 -4.01
CA VAL A 182 -2.94 4.49 -4.86
C VAL A 182 -3.39 4.63 -6.30
N THR A 183 -2.92 5.66 -7.01
CA THR A 183 -3.17 5.89 -8.43
C THR A 183 -1.86 5.84 -9.22
N LEU A 184 -1.83 5.03 -10.28
CA LEU A 184 -0.75 4.90 -11.24
C LEU A 184 -1.20 5.41 -12.60
N ARG A 185 -0.31 6.11 -13.31
CA ARG A 185 -0.56 6.66 -14.64
C ARG A 185 0.55 6.22 -15.57
N PHE A 186 0.19 5.69 -16.73
CA PHE A 186 1.13 5.11 -17.68
C PHE A 186 0.77 5.49 -19.11
N MET A 187 1.79 5.78 -19.92
CA MET A 187 1.63 6.09 -21.34
C MET A 187 1.85 4.83 -22.16
N ALA A 188 0.83 4.40 -22.91
CA ALA A 188 0.92 3.29 -23.85
C ALA A 188 0.95 3.80 -25.29
N GLY A 189 1.77 3.18 -26.13
CA GLY A 189 1.79 3.42 -27.58
C GLY A 189 1.32 2.18 -28.33
N SER A 190 0.57 2.38 -29.42
CA SER A 190 0.25 1.34 -30.41
C SER A 190 0.80 1.71 -31.77
#